data_AF-A0A7I7MS58-F1
#
_entry.id   AF-A0A7I7MS58-F1
#
_cell.length_a   1.000
_cell.length_b   1.000
_cell.length_c   1.000
_cell.angle_alpha   90.00
_cell.angle_beta   90.00
_cell.angle_gamma   90.00
#
_symmetry.space_group_name_H-M   'P 1'
#
loop_
_entity.id
_entity.type
_entity.pdbx_description
1 polymer ?
#
loop_
_entity_poly.entity_id
_entity_poly.type
_entity_poly.pdbx_seq_one_letter_code
_entity_poly.pdbx_strand_id
1 'polypeptide(L)'
;MATGTTVAVCMGTASAAYGLDAEGTADLHVLNPGGRRLRSTDGLLVYRREGAPVSLVAGRPATTPAWTGVEVARGLRRPRALATLDGRPAQPHVQSR
;
A
#
# COMPACT_ATOMS: atom_id res chain seq x y z
N MET A 1 4.04 8.33 -19.75
CA MET A 1 2.90 9.27 -19.67
C MET A 1 1.66 8.48 -19.22
N ALA A 2 1.34 8.45 -17.93
CA ALA A 2 0.15 7.75 -17.45
C ALA A 2 -1.06 8.70 -17.51
N THR A 3 -2.04 8.32 -18.32
CA THR A 3 -3.31 8.99 -18.62
C THR A 3 -4.16 9.20 -17.36
N GLY A 4 -4.08 10.35 -16.67
CA GLY A 4 -5.10 10.91 -15.76
C GLY A 4 -5.77 10.00 -14.71
N THR A 5 -5.27 8.78 -14.49
CA THR A 5 -5.97 7.71 -13.78
C THR A 5 -5.24 7.49 -12.49
N THR A 6 -5.88 7.84 -11.39
CA THR A 6 -5.34 7.64 -10.05
C THR A 6 -5.25 6.15 -9.75
N VAL A 7 -4.06 5.68 -9.41
CA VAL A 7 -3.79 4.28 -9.04
C VAL A 7 -3.55 4.20 -7.54
N ALA A 8 -4.20 3.24 -6.87
CA ALA A 8 -4.04 3.04 -5.44
C ALA A 8 -2.65 2.48 -5.10
N VAL A 9 -2.01 3.04 -4.08
CA VAL A 9 -0.80 2.45 -3.50
C VAL A 9 -1.13 1.28 -2.58
N CYS A 10 -0.24 0.31 -2.49
CA CYS A 10 -0.40 -0.86 -1.65
C CYS A 10 0.92 -1.29 -1.01
N MET A 11 0.90 -2.36 -0.22
CA MET A 11 2.11 -3.00 0.30
C MET A 11 3.06 -2.00 0.98
N GLY A 12 4.37 -2.04 0.67
CA GLY A 12 5.39 -1.19 1.28
C GLY A 12 5.11 0.30 1.15
N THR A 13 4.64 0.78 0.00
CA THR A 13 4.30 2.20 -0.17
C THR A 13 3.11 2.62 0.70
N ALA A 14 2.06 1.80 0.81
CA ALA A 14 0.96 2.08 1.72
C ALA A 14 1.40 1.98 3.18
N SER A 15 2.26 1.00 3.50
CA SER A 15 2.84 0.80 4.83
C SER A 15 3.61 2.05 5.27
N ALA A 16 4.45 2.60 4.40
CA ALA A 16 5.20 3.82 4.66
C ALA A 16 4.26 5.02 4.87
N ALA A 17 3.20 5.14 4.07
CA ALA A 17 2.20 6.19 4.24
C ALA A 17 1.46 6.13 5.60
N TYR A 18 1.38 4.95 6.22
CA TYR A 18 0.80 4.76 7.55
C TYR A 18 1.84 4.72 8.69
N GLY A 19 3.14 4.82 8.39
CA GLY A 19 4.20 4.70 9.40
C GLY A 19 4.41 3.26 9.91
N LEU A 20 4.02 2.25 9.13
CA LEU A 20 4.15 0.82 9.47
C LEU A 20 5.36 0.15 8.80
N ASP A 21 6.09 0.88 7.95
CA ASP A 21 7.19 0.33 7.16
C ASP A 21 8.45 0.09 8.00
N ALA A 22 8.77 -1.18 8.23
CA ALA A 22 9.94 -1.61 8.97
C ALA A 22 11.19 -1.81 8.10
N GLU A 23 11.04 -1.93 6.77
CA GLU A 23 12.14 -2.29 5.87
C GLU A 23 12.68 -1.10 5.06
N GLY A 24 11.94 0.02 4.97
CA GLY A 24 12.36 1.18 4.19
C GLY A 24 12.17 0.92 2.69
N THR A 25 10.91 0.86 2.27
CA THR A 25 10.47 0.53 0.92
C THR A 25 11.01 1.54 -0.10
N ALA A 26 11.88 1.10 -1.01
CA ALA A 26 12.41 1.93 -2.09
C ALA A 26 11.54 1.89 -3.37
N ASP A 27 10.94 0.74 -3.67
CA ASP A 27 10.09 0.57 -4.85
C ASP A 27 8.70 1.19 -4.63
N LEU A 28 8.08 1.68 -5.71
CA LEU A 28 6.69 2.12 -5.71
C LEU A 28 5.76 0.92 -5.90
N HIS A 29 4.90 0.64 -4.93
CA HIS A 29 3.97 -0.48 -4.94
C HIS A 29 2.54 0.02 -5.23
N VAL A 30 1.92 -0.48 -6.30
CA VAL A 30 0.59 -0.06 -6.74
C VAL A 30 -0.33 -1.24 -7.06
N LEU A 31 -1.64 -1.06 -6.89
CA LEU A 31 -2.63 -1.99 -7.41
C LEU A 31 -2.76 -1.85 -8.92
N ASN A 32 -2.95 -2.96 -9.63
CA ASN A 32 -3.35 -2.90 -11.04
C ASN A 32 -4.79 -2.37 -11.13
N PRO A 33 -5.04 -1.23 -11.80
CA PRO A 33 -6.39 -0.70 -11.93
C PRO A 33 -7.25 -1.64 -12.78
N GLY A 34 -8.51 -1.80 -12.36
CA GLY A 34 -9.49 -2.64 -13.07
C GLY A 34 -9.62 -2.26 -14.54
N GLY A 35 -9.73 -3.26 -15.41
CA GLY A 35 -9.86 -3.07 -16.87
C GLY A 35 -8.57 -2.61 -17.57
N ARG A 36 -7.43 -2.56 -16.86
CA ARG A 36 -6.13 -2.19 -17.43
C ARG A 36 -5.05 -3.18 -17.00
N ARG A 37 -3.91 -3.12 -17.68
CA ARG A 37 -2.79 -4.03 -17.46
C ARG A 37 -1.49 -3.24 -17.34
N LEU A 38 -1.28 -2.68 -16.16
CA LEU A 38 0.02 -2.16 -15.77
C LEU A 38 1.01 -3.33 -15.63
N ARG A 39 2.29 -3.05 -15.90
CA ARG A 39 3.38 -4.02 -15.78
C ARG A 39 4.39 -3.50 -14.77
N SER A 40 4.90 -4.41 -13.94
CA SER A 40 6.04 -4.10 -13.07
C SER A 40 7.28 -3.78 -13.90
N THR A 41 8.11 -2.91 -13.38
CA THR A 41 9.42 -2.53 -13.92
C THR A 41 10.32 -2.10 -12.75
N ASP A 42 11.59 -1.82 -13.00
CA ASP A 42 12.51 -1.41 -11.94
C ASP A 42 11.98 -0.13 -11.26
N GLY A 43 11.87 -0.15 -9.92
CA GLY A 43 11.27 0.93 -9.15
C GLY A 43 9.73 0.93 -9.07
N LEU A 44 9.02 0.02 -9.77
CA LEU A 44 7.56 -0.06 -9.77
C LEU A 44 7.06 -1.51 -9.73
N LEU A 45 6.42 -1.87 -8.62
CA LEU A 45 5.79 -3.17 -8.45
C LEU A 45 4.27 -3.05 -8.55
N VAL A 46 3.68 -3.80 -9.49
CA VAL A 46 2.24 -3.83 -9.74
C VAL A 46 1.62 -5.10 -9.17
N TYR A 47 0.64 -4.95 -8.28
CA TYR A 47 -0.04 -6.03 -7.59
C TYR A 47 -1.46 -6.23 -8.10
N ARG A 48 -1.88 -7.49 -8.26
CA ARG A 48 -3.28 -7.83 -8.50
C ARG A 48 -3.93 -8.28 -7.20
N ARG A 49 -4.64 -7.38 -6.54
CA ARG A 49 -5.43 -7.65 -5.32
C ARG A 49 -6.86 -7.17 -5.54
N GLU A 50 -7.64 -8.01 -6.22
CA GLU A 50 -9.05 -7.72 -6.46
C GLU A 50 -9.80 -7.61 -5.13
N GLY A 51 -10.68 -6.62 -5.02
CA GLY A 51 -11.46 -6.37 -3.80
C GLY A 51 -10.64 -5.84 -2.61
N ALA A 52 -9.37 -5.48 -2.80
CA ALA A 52 -8.60 -4.86 -1.72
C ALA A 52 -9.31 -3.59 -1.22
N PRO A 53 -9.60 -3.46 0.08
CA PRO A 53 -10.23 -2.27 0.62
C PRO A 53 -9.29 -1.07 0.49
N VAL A 54 -9.77 0.04 -0.08
CA VAL A 54 -9.00 1.27 -0.34
C VAL A 54 -9.60 2.44 0.43
N SER A 55 -8.74 3.28 1.01
CA SER A 55 -9.07 4.56 1.66
C SER A 55 -8.21 5.69 1.09
N LEU A 56 -8.60 6.94 1.32
CA LEU A 56 -7.76 8.10 0.99
C LEU A 56 -6.81 8.43 2.14
N VAL A 57 -5.54 8.63 1.81
CA VAL A 57 -4.46 9.02 2.72
C VAL A 57 -3.74 10.20 2.11
N ALA A 58 -3.81 11.36 2.76
CA ALA A 58 -3.23 12.60 2.23
C ALA A 58 -3.63 12.87 0.76
N GLY A 59 -4.89 12.61 0.41
CA GLY A 59 -5.42 12.79 -0.96
C GLY A 59 -5.05 11.69 -1.96
N ARG A 60 -4.31 10.65 -1.56
CA ARG A 60 -3.93 9.51 -2.40
C ARG A 60 -4.68 8.24 -2.01
N PRO A 61 -5.27 7.48 -2.96
CA PRO A 61 -5.86 6.18 -2.65
C PRO A 61 -4.77 5.19 -2.22
N ALA A 62 -4.99 4.51 -1.11
CA ALA A 62 -4.11 3.51 -0.54
C ALA A 62 -4.95 2.33 0.00
N THR A 63 -4.42 1.11 -0.01
CA THR A 63 -5.07 0.01 0.71
C THR A 63 -5.25 0.36 2.18
N THR A 64 -6.35 -0.05 2.81
CA THR A 64 -6.64 0.32 4.22
C THR A 64 -5.52 -0.16 5.16
N PRO A 65 -5.31 0.51 6.31
CA PRO A 65 -4.18 0.21 7.20
C PRO A 65 -4.16 -1.25 7.67
N ALA A 66 -5.29 -1.78 8.15
CA ALA A 66 -5.38 -3.15 8.67
C ALA A 66 -5.07 -4.19 7.59
N TRP A 67 -5.63 -4.03 6.39
CA TRP A 67 -5.31 -4.89 5.25
C TRP A 67 -3.83 -4.82 4.87
N THR A 68 -3.28 -3.60 4.81
CA THR A 68 -1.87 -3.35 4.45
C THR A 68 -0.91 -4.02 5.43
N GLY A 69 -1.14 -3.86 6.74
CA GLY A 69 -0.30 -4.47 7.77
C GLY A 69 -0.26 -5.99 7.66
N VAL A 70 -1.42 -6.63 7.47
CA VAL A 70 -1.51 -8.10 7.29
C VAL A 70 -0.78 -8.55 6.02
N GLU A 71 -1.00 -7.86 4.90
CA GLU A 71 -0.41 -8.24 3.61
C GLU A 71 1.12 -8.07 3.58
N VAL A 72 1.64 -7.00 4.18
CA VAL A 72 3.08 -6.78 4.33
C VAL A 72 3.68 -7.84 5.27
N ALA A 73 3.07 -8.09 6.42
CA ALA A 73 3.54 -9.07 7.40
C ALA A 73 3.70 -10.49 6.82
N ARG A 74 2.83 -10.89 5.88
CA ARG A 74 2.92 -12.20 5.19
C ARG A 74 4.21 -12.38 4.39
N GLY A 75 4.86 -11.30 3.97
CA GLY A 75 6.14 -11.34 3.23
C GLY A 75 7.38 -11.23 4.12
N LEU A 76 7.23 -11.02 5.43
CA LEU A 76 8.33 -10.72 6.35
C LEU A 76 8.71 -11.92 7.22
N ARG A 77 9.96 -11.92 7.72
CA ARG A 77 10.39 -12.85 8.77
C ARG A 77 9.72 -12.52 10.10
N ARG A 78 9.49 -13.54 10.94
CA ARG A 78 8.65 -13.47 12.16
C ARG A 78 8.86 -12.20 13.03
N PRO A 79 10.08 -11.79 13.42
CA PRO A 79 10.24 -10.59 14.26
C PRO A 79 9.71 -9.31 13.60
N ARG A 80 9.90 -9.18 12.28
CA ARG A 80 9.47 -8.01 11.50
C ARG A 80 7.97 -8.03 11.24
N ALA A 81 7.42 -9.21 10.96
CA ALA A 81 5.98 -9.39 10.83
C ALA A 81 5.24 -8.95 12.10
N LEU A 82 5.76 -9.34 13.29
CA LEU A 82 5.19 -8.90 14.57
C LEU A 82 5.31 -7.38 14.74
N ALA A 83 6.48 -6.79 14.47
CA ALA A 83 6.67 -5.34 14.55
C ALA A 83 5.68 -4.55 13.66
N THR A 84 5.41 -5.04 12.44
CA THR A 84 4.41 -4.43 11.56
C THR A 84 2.98 -4.59 12.10
N LEU A 85 2.64 -5.74 12.69
CA LEU A 85 1.29 -6.01 13.22
C LEU A 85 1.01 -5.29 14.55
N ASP A 86 2.02 -5.10 15.38
CA ASP A 86 1.94 -4.32 16.63
C ASP A 86 1.94 -2.81 16.35
N GLY A 87 2.37 -2.40 15.16
CA GLY A 87 2.38 -1.02 14.72
C GLY A 87 0.98 -0.41 14.70
N ARG A 88 0.81 0.72 15.39
CA ARG A 88 -0.42 1.51 15.27
C ARG A 88 -0.30 2.40 14.05
N PRO A 89 -1.16 2.25 13.02
CA PRO A 89 -1.10 3.14 11.87
C PRO A 89 -1.31 4.57 12.34
N ALA A 90 -0.51 5.50 11.81
CA ALA A 90 -0.76 6.91 11.97
C ALA A 90 -2.20 7.20 11.51
N GLN A 91 -3.00 7.85 12.35
CA GLN A 91 -4.35 8.25 11.97
C GLN A 91 -4.22 9.24 10.83
N PRO A 92 -4.58 8.88 9.58
CA PRO A 92 -4.59 9.86 8.52
C PRO A 92 -5.68 10.86 8.85
N HIS A 93 -5.48 12.13 8.51
CA HIS A 93 -6.60 13.07 8.40
C HIS A 93 -7.54 12.49 7.34
N VAL A 94 -8.55 11.73 7.78
CA VAL A 94 -9.61 11.22 6.91
C VAL A 94 -10.36 12.44 6.43
N GLN A 95 -10.06 12.86 5.21
CA GLN A 95 -10.87 13.83 4.52
C GLN A 95 -12.18 13.13 4.17
N SER A 96 -13.20 13.33 5.00
CA SER A 96 -14.59 13.05 4.65
C SER A 96 -14.91 13.82 3.37
N ARG A 97 -15.41 13.12 2.36
CA ARG A 97 -16.07 13.75 1.22
C ARG A 97 -17.36 14.41 1.66
#